data_AF-A0A7C7A4W9-F1
#
_entry.id   AF-A0A7C7A4W9-F1
#
_cell.length_a   1.000
_cell.length_b   1.000
_cell.length_c   1.000
_cell.angle_alpha   90.00
_cell.angle_beta   90.00
_cell.angle_gamma   90.00
#
_symmetry.space_group_name_H-M   'P 1'
#
loop_
_entity.id
_entity.type
_entity.pdbx_description
1 polymer ?
#
loop_
_entity_poly.entity_id
_entity_poly.type
_entity_poly.pdbx_seq_one_letter_code
_entity_poly.pdbx_strand_id
1 'polypeptide(L)' 'PQVFEREIIVQAYEFCKANGIKATDDSMMVEQMGVRVKVIEGSYENIKITTPEDLAFAEYILESGRI' A
#
# COMPACT_ATOMS: atom_id res chain seq x y z
N PRO A 1 5.55 0.94 -0.10
CA PRO A 1 4.93 2.17 0.46
C PRO A 1 4.02 2.80 -0.59
N GLN A 2 3.01 3.57 -0.16
CA GLN A 2 2.15 4.36 -1.04
C GLN A 2 2.32 5.83 -0.64
N VAL A 3 2.45 6.73 -1.62
CA VAL A 3 2.79 8.14 -1.38
C VAL A 3 1.85 9.04 -2.17
N PHE A 4 1.26 10.01 -1.49
CA PHE A 4 0.31 10.96 -2.04
C PHE A 4 0.54 12.36 -1.47
N GLU A 5 0.11 13.38 -2.21
CA GLU A 5 -0.04 14.71 -1.63
C GLU A 5 -1.08 14.66 -0.51
N ARG A 6 -0.79 15.38 0.59
CA ARG A 6 -1.65 15.39 1.78
C ARG A 6 -3.09 15.75 1.45
N GLU A 7 -3.29 16.75 0.60
CA GLU A 7 -4.63 17.23 0.24
C GLU A 7 -5.43 16.16 -0.51
N ILE A 8 -4.80 15.46 -1.45
CA ILE A 8 -5.42 14.38 -2.23
C ILE A 8 -5.84 13.22 -1.31
N ILE A 9 -4.94 12.75 -0.45
CA ILE A 9 -5.25 11.59 0.38
C ILE A 9 -6.32 11.89 1.43
N VAL A 10 -6.32 13.09 2.03
CA VAL A 10 -7.37 13.51 2.97
C VAL A 10 -8.74 13.53 2.28
N GLN A 11 -8.83 14.12 1.08
CA GLN A 11 -10.09 14.14 0.31
C GLN A 11 -10.54 12.73 -0.07
N ALA A 12 -9.63 11.81 -0.40
CA ALA A 12 -9.96 10.43 -0.74
C ALA A 12 -10.60 9.66 0.44
N TYR A 13 -10.06 9.86 1.64
CA TYR A 13 -10.63 9.28 2.86
C TYR A 13 -12.03 9.85 3.15
N GLU A 14 -12.22 11.17 3.03
CA GLU A 14 -13.52 11.81 3.23
C GLU A 14 -14.55 11.34 2.20
N PHE A 15 -14.14 11.25 0.93
CA PHE A 15 -14.97 10.76 -0.17
C PHE A 15 -15.40 9.31 0.06
N CYS A 16 -14.48 8.40 0.37
CA CYS A 16 -14.81 6.99 0.60
C CYS A 16 -15.72 6.83 1.81
N LYS A 17 -15.47 7.57 2.90
CA LYS A 17 -16.32 7.57 4.09
C LYS A 17 -17.74 8.06 3.79
N ALA A 18 -17.88 9.14 3.04
CA ALA A 18 -19.19 9.71 2.69
C ALA A 18 -20.01 8.78 1.78
N ASN A 19 -19.34 7.99 0.94
CA ASN A 19 -19.98 7.09 -0.03
C ASN A 19 -20.05 5.62 0.43
N GLY A 20 -19.62 5.30 1.66
CA GLY A 20 -19.64 3.93 2.19
C GLY A 20 -18.71 2.97 1.43
N ILE A 21 -17.66 3.47 0.79
CA ILE A 21 -16.74 2.67 -0.01
C ILE A 21 -15.72 2.01 0.93
N LYS A 22 -15.64 0.68 0.84
CA LYS A 22 -14.63 -0.11 1.55
C LYS A 22 -13.41 -0.34 0.64
N ALA A 23 -12.43 0.55 0.74
CA ALA A 23 -11.14 0.39 0.08
C ALA A 23 -10.20 -0.53 0.89
N THR A 24 -9.27 -1.17 0.20
CA THR A 24 -8.28 -2.08 0.82
C THR A 24 -6.92 -1.43 1.05
N ASP A 25 -6.63 -0.35 0.33
CA ASP A 25 -5.42 0.44 0.46
C ASP A 25 -5.68 1.91 0.05
N ASP A 26 -4.65 2.75 0.18
CA ASP A 26 -4.77 4.19 -0.07
C ASP A 26 -4.90 4.49 -1.58
N SER A 27 -4.27 3.67 -2.44
CA SER A 27 -4.36 3.85 -3.91
C SER A 27 -5.78 3.68 -4.40
N MET A 28 -6.47 2.63 -3.95
CA MET A 28 -7.86 2.38 -4.29
C MET A 28 -8.76 3.54 -3.87
N MET A 29 -8.53 4.15 -2.70
CA MET A 29 -9.30 5.33 -2.27
C MET A 29 -9.12 6.51 -3.23
N VAL A 30 -7.88 6.77 -3.64
CA VAL A 30 -7.55 7.88 -4.56
C VAL A 30 -8.14 7.63 -5.95
N GLU A 31 -8.12 6.38 -6.43
CA GLU A 31 -8.75 5.99 -7.70
C GLU A 31 -10.27 6.18 -7.68
N GLN A 32 -10.95 5.99 -6.53
CA GLN A 32 -12.40 6.24 -6.43
C GLN A 32 -12.78 7.69 -6.72
N MET A 33 -11.87 8.64 -6.49
CA MET A 33 -12.08 10.06 -6.86
C MET A 33 -11.82 10.35 -8.34
N GLY A 34 -11.46 9.33 -9.15
CA GLY A 34 -11.06 9.51 -10.55
C GLY A 34 -9.64 10.04 -10.73
N VAL A 35 -8.83 10.10 -9.66
CA VAL A 35 -7.43 10.54 -9.71
C VAL A 35 -6.57 9.37 -10.21
N ARG A 36 -5.69 9.64 -11.17
CA ARG A 36 -4.79 8.62 -11.72
C ARG A 36 -3.66 8.31 -10.74
N VAL A 37 -3.53 7.04 -10.35
CA VAL A 37 -2.38 6.51 -9.59
C VAL A 37 -1.31 5.98 -10.54
N LYS A 38 -0.04 6.22 -10.21
CA LYS A 38 1.11 5.66 -10.95
C LYS A 38 1.74 4.54 -10.12
N VAL A 39 1.88 3.37 -10.71
CA VAL A 39 2.60 2.24 -10.10
C VAL A 39 4.08 2.32 -10.45
N ILE A 40 4.93 2.20 -9.44
CA ILE A 40 6.38 2.03 -9.58
C ILE A 40 6.73 0.61 -9.18
N GLU A 41 7.56 -0.05 -9.98
CA GLU A 41 8.04 -1.41 -9.67
C GLU A 41 8.83 -1.40 -8.36
N GLY A 42 8.44 -2.29 -7.44
CA GLY A 42 9.07 -2.45 -6.13
C GLY A 42 9.73 -3.82 -6.01
N SER A 43 10.60 -3.98 -5.02
CA SER A 43 11.23 -5.28 -4.74
C SER A 43 10.19 -6.30 -4.27
N TYR A 44 10.29 -7.52 -4.79
CA TYR A 44 9.55 -8.68 -4.29
C TYR A 44 9.90 -9.06 -2.85
N GLU A 45 11.04 -8.57 -2.34
CA GLU A 45 11.49 -8.79 -0.96
C GLU A 45 10.78 -7.85 0.04
N ASN A 46 10.06 -6.82 -0.43
CA ASN A 46 9.23 -5.95 0.42
C ASN A 46 7.88 -6.62 0.75
N ILE A 47 7.96 -7.75 1.45
CA ILE A 47 6.81 -8.57 1.81
C ILE A 47 5.99 -7.97 2.94
N LYS A 48 4.72 -8.36 3.00
CA LYS A 48 3.86 -8.20 4.18
C LYS A 48 3.84 -9.52 4.94
N ILE A 49 4.26 -9.52 6.20
CA ILE A 49 4.14 -10.69 7.08
C ILE A 49 2.67 -10.85 7.45
N THR A 50 2.04 -11.93 7.00
CA THR A 50 0.62 -12.23 7.18
C THR A 50 0.36 -13.62 7.74
N THR A 51 1.34 -14.50 7.67
CA THR A 51 1.32 -15.88 8.15
C THR A 51 2.58 -16.17 8.99
N PRO A 52 2.56 -17.19 9.86
CA PRO A 52 3.76 -17.62 10.58
C PRO A 52 4.93 -17.99 9.66
N GLU A 53 4.65 -18.58 8.50
CA GLU A 53 5.64 -19.03 7.53
C GLU A 53 6.42 -17.85 6.90
N ASP A 54 5.79 -16.67 6.79
CA ASP A 54 6.43 -15.46 6.27
C ASP A 54 7.63 -15.01 7.12
N LEU A 55 7.68 -15.38 8.41
CA LEU A 55 8.78 -15.02 9.31
C LEU A 55 10.12 -15.64 8.88
N ALA A 56 10.10 -16.91 8.47
CA ALA A 56 11.31 -17.60 8.01
C ALA A 56 11.86 -16.95 6.73
N PHE A 57 10.97 -16.48 5.84
CA PHE A 57 11.37 -15.78 4.63
C PHE A 57 11.89 -14.37 4.92
N ALA A 58 11.24 -13.64 5.85
CA ALA A 58 11.70 -12.32 6.29
C ALA A 58 13.12 -12.39 6.91
N GLU A 59 13.37 -13.39 7.76
CA GLU A 59 14.69 -13.62 8.36
C GLU A 59 15.76 -13.88 7.29
N TYR A 60 15.45 -14.75 6.32
CA TYR A 60 16.35 -15.00 5.19
C TYR A 60 16.69 -13.74 4.39
N ILE A 61 15.70 -12.88 4.10
CA ILE A 61 15.93 -11.61 3.39
C ILE A 61 16.94 -10.75 4.16
N LEU A 62 16.75 -10.59 5.47
CA LEU A 62 17.63 -9.77 6.32
C LEU A 62 19.06 -10.33 6.40
N GLU A 63 19.22 -11.65 6.51
CA GLU A 63 20.53 -12.30 6.59
C GLU A 63 21.29 -12.30 5.25
N SER A 64 20.56 -12.31 4.13
CA SER A 64 21.15 -12.38 2.79
C SER A 64 21.96 -11.13 2.39
N GLY A 65 21.96 -10.08 3.23
CA GLY A 65 22.66 -8.81 2.96
C GLY A 65 22.06 -8.02 1.80
N ARG A 66 20.86 -8.42 1.34
CA ARG A 66 20.08 -7.74 0.31
C ARG A 66 19.22 -6.71 1.02
N ILE A 67 19.57 -5.43 0.85
CA ILE A 67 18.75 -4.29 1.28
C ILE A 67 18.77 -3.27 0.14
#